data_AF-A0A0Q5LG04-F1
#
_entry.id   AF-A0A0Q5LG04-F1
#
_cell.length_a   1.000
_cell.length_b   1.000
_cell.length_c   1.000
_cell.angle_alpha   90.00
_cell.angle_beta   90.00
_cell.angle_gamma   90.00
#
_symmetry.space_group_name_H-M   'P 1'
#
loop_
_entity.id
_entity.type
_entity.pdbx_description
1 polymer ?
#
loop_
_entity_poly.entity_id
_entity_poly.type
_entity_poly.pdbx_seq_one_letter_code
_entity_poly.pdbx_strand_id
1 'polypeptide(L)'
;MTPEIRRARAAFWWVGVILPLALIALASIVVLAWLPEMPDPAAIHWGPDGVDGFAPPWTFLVLLIGLGGGIVVLFAFIALFSHRLPQRGAAAPIPQPQWSATARLLGATSLGIAGMMATLAIVTTAVQRGLADAADAADITPWVPVFLVVLAVLSVVGWFLQPKTAVPARPSDAPAPPLPLADHERAVWMRSVSIARSGQIVLGIGVFFAIAITVLLLAQGIAAGWITAAVSLLLVVVVVTGLSFRVRASPAGLRVRSAAGWPRLAIPADEIASTRSIQVDPFAEFGGWGYRIGTDGRRGFVLRAGEALEVTRTNGRVFVVTVDDAGTAASVLAAAARR
;
A
#
# COMPACT_ATOMS: atom_id res chain seq x y z
N MET A 1 -18.60 -0.25 18.01
CA MET A 1 -17.51 0.63 17.52
C MET A 1 -17.08 1.51 18.68
N THR A 2 -15.82 1.41 19.11
CA THR A 2 -15.33 2.18 20.28
C THR A 2 -15.23 3.68 19.97
N PRO A 3 -15.24 4.56 20.99
CA PRO A 3 -15.05 6.01 20.80
C PRO A 3 -13.75 6.35 20.05
N GLU A 4 -12.67 5.61 20.31
CA GLU A 4 -11.36 5.79 19.66
C GLU A 4 -11.42 5.53 18.15
N ILE A 5 -12.08 4.44 17.74
CA ILE A 5 -12.27 4.11 16.32
C ILE A 5 -13.12 5.18 15.63
N ARG A 6 -14.16 5.68 16.31
CA ARG A 6 -14.98 6.79 15.77
C ARG A 6 -14.15 8.05 15.55
N ARG A 7 -13.31 8.41 16.52
CA ARG A 7 -12.39 9.55 16.42
C ARG A 7 -11.38 9.37 15.29
N ALA A 8 -10.80 8.18 15.14
CA ALA A 8 -9.84 7.89 14.08
C ALA A 8 -10.48 7.95 12.68
N ARG A 9 -11.69 7.42 12.52
CA ARG A 9 -12.48 7.54 11.28
C ARG A 9 -12.81 8.99 10.95
N ALA A 10 -13.24 9.77 11.94
CA ALA A 10 -13.54 11.18 11.75
C ALA A 10 -12.28 11.96 11.35
N ALA A 11 -11.15 11.72 12.02
CA ALA A 11 -9.88 12.34 11.70
C ALA A 11 -9.44 12.01 10.26
N PHE A 12 -9.62 10.77 9.80
CA PHE A 12 -9.34 10.39 8.42
C PHE A 12 -10.22 11.11 7.41
N TRP A 13 -11.52 11.24 7.67
CA TRP A 13 -12.40 11.99 6.75
C TRP A 13 -11.95 13.44 6.62
N TRP A 14 -11.56 14.08 7.73
CA TRP A 14 -11.03 15.44 7.68
C TRP A 14 -9.69 15.52 6.95
N VAL A 15 -8.71 14.72 7.38
CA VAL A 15 -7.32 14.81 6.90
C VAL A 15 -7.13 14.18 5.52
N GLY A 16 -7.77 13.04 5.28
CA GLY A 16 -7.60 12.24 4.08
C GLY A 16 -8.58 12.53 2.95
N VAL A 17 -9.65 13.29 3.22
CA VAL A 17 -10.69 13.60 2.21
C VAL A 17 -11.07 15.08 2.16
N ILE A 18 -11.60 15.63 3.25
CA ILE A 18 -12.18 16.99 3.23
C ILE A 18 -11.10 18.05 2.99
N LEU A 19 -10.00 18.04 3.76
CA LEU A 19 -8.90 18.99 3.57
C LEU A 19 -8.23 18.83 2.19
N PRO A 20 -7.90 17.61 1.71
CA PRO A 20 -7.40 17.41 0.35
C PRO A 20 -8.32 17.97 -0.74
N LEU A 21 -9.62 17.68 -0.67
CA LEU A 21 -10.60 18.19 -1.64
C LEU A 21 -10.76 19.71 -1.54
N ALA A 22 -10.67 20.29 -0.34
CA ALA A 22 -10.69 21.73 -0.16
C ALA A 22 -9.46 22.39 -0.81
N LEU A 23 -8.26 21.82 -0.64
CA LEU A 23 -7.04 22.31 -1.31
C LEU A 23 -7.18 22.26 -2.84
N ILE A 24 -7.67 21.13 -3.37
CA ILE A 24 -7.91 20.96 -4.81
C ILE A 24 -8.93 21.97 -5.32
N ALA A 25 -10.04 22.15 -4.60
CA ALA A 25 -11.09 23.11 -4.97
C ALA A 25 -10.58 24.55 -4.95
N LEU A 26 -9.86 24.96 -3.90
CA LEU A 26 -9.29 26.30 -3.80
C LEU A 26 -8.27 26.57 -4.91
N ALA A 27 -7.35 25.63 -5.17
CA ALA A 27 -6.41 25.75 -6.27
C ALA A 27 -7.10 25.77 -7.63
N SER A 28 -8.18 25.00 -7.81
CA SER A 28 -8.98 25.01 -9.04
C SER A 28 -9.65 26.37 -9.26
N ILE A 29 -10.12 27.04 -8.21
CA ILE A 29 -10.68 28.40 -8.31
C ILE A 29 -9.60 29.39 -8.77
N VAL A 30 -8.39 29.29 -8.22
CA VAL A 30 -7.26 30.14 -8.63
C VAL A 30 -6.89 29.90 -10.10
N VAL A 31 -6.73 28.63 -10.49
CA VAL A 31 -6.42 28.25 -11.88
C VAL A 31 -7.52 28.74 -12.82
N LEU A 32 -8.79 28.55 -12.47
CA LEU A 32 -9.93 28.99 -13.26
C LEU A 32 -9.94 30.51 -13.47
N ALA A 33 -9.62 31.27 -12.42
CA ALA A 33 -9.52 32.73 -12.50
C ALA A 33 -8.36 33.19 -13.40
N TRP A 34 -7.30 32.40 -13.52
CA TRP A 34 -6.13 32.71 -14.36
C TRP A 34 -6.24 32.21 -15.78
N LEU A 35 -7.17 31.31 -16.11
CA LEU A 35 -7.33 30.77 -17.47
C LEU A 35 -7.42 31.85 -18.57
N PRO A 36 -8.15 32.97 -18.39
CA PRO A 36 -8.22 34.00 -19.43
C PRO A 36 -6.90 34.72 -19.71
N GLU A 37 -5.94 34.63 -18.79
CA GLU A 37 -4.60 35.24 -18.91
C GLU A 37 -3.55 34.26 -19.43
N MET A 38 -3.92 33.00 -19.70
CA MET A 38 -3.00 31.97 -20.16
C MET A 38 -2.94 31.95 -21.70
N PRO A 39 -1.77 31.66 -22.29
CA PRO A 39 -1.67 31.36 -23.71
C PRO A 39 -2.45 30.08 -24.05
N ASP A 40 -3.07 30.02 -25.24
CA ASP A 40 -3.72 28.83 -25.78
C ASP A 40 -3.08 28.45 -27.13
N PRO A 41 -2.27 27.38 -27.18
CA PRO A 41 -2.08 26.35 -26.15
C PRO A 41 -1.12 26.78 -25.02
N ALA A 42 -1.25 26.16 -23.85
CA ALA A 42 -0.38 26.35 -22.69
C ALA A 42 0.71 25.27 -22.62
N ALA A 43 1.86 25.61 -22.05
CA ALA A 43 2.96 24.69 -21.76
C ALA A 43 2.56 23.71 -20.66
N ILE A 44 2.72 22.41 -20.90
CA ILE A 44 2.43 21.34 -19.94
C ILE A 44 3.62 20.42 -19.68
N HIS A 45 4.71 20.59 -20.44
CA HIS A 45 5.93 19.81 -20.27
C HIS A 45 7.15 20.71 -20.51
N TRP A 46 8.19 20.48 -19.69
CA TRP A 46 9.46 21.18 -19.72
C TRP A 46 10.57 20.13 -19.86
N GLY A 47 11.27 20.17 -20.99
CA GLY A 47 12.42 19.35 -21.29
C GLY A 47 13.75 20.05 -20.96
N PRO A 48 14.89 19.38 -21.22
CA PRO A 48 16.23 19.95 -20.98
C PRO A 48 16.50 21.24 -21.76
N ASP A 49 15.87 21.41 -22.93
CA ASP A 49 16.06 22.52 -23.84
C ASP A 49 14.93 23.58 -23.77
N GLY A 50 14.06 23.49 -22.75
CA GLY A 50 12.92 24.40 -22.56
C GLY A 50 11.56 23.71 -22.72
N VAL A 51 10.52 24.48 -23.00
CA VAL A 51 9.15 23.96 -23.19
C VAL A 51 9.08 23.12 -24.47
N ASP A 52 8.60 21.89 -24.34
CA ASP A 52 8.54 20.90 -25.43
C ASP A 52 7.19 20.16 -25.49
N GLY A 53 6.20 20.56 -24.69
CA GLY A 53 4.86 19.99 -24.72
C GLY A 53 3.76 21.00 -24.39
N PHE A 54 2.68 20.96 -25.16
CA PHE A 54 1.60 21.93 -25.12
C PHE A 54 0.23 21.26 -25.10
N ALA A 55 -0.73 21.89 -24.42
CA ALA A 55 -2.13 21.46 -24.41
C ALA A 55 -3.05 22.66 -24.10
N PRO A 56 -4.37 22.53 -24.33
CA PRO A 56 -5.30 23.58 -23.96
C PRO A 56 -5.21 23.93 -22.46
N PRO A 57 -5.33 25.22 -22.06
CA PRO A 57 -5.19 25.68 -20.68
C PRO A 57 -6.07 24.94 -19.65
N TRP A 58 -7.26 24.47 -20.06
CA TRP A 58 -8.15 23.70 -19.18
C TRP A 58 -7.55 22.36 -18.74
N THR A 59 -6.47 21.88 -19.38
CA THR A 59 -5.75 20.66 -19.03
C THR A 59 -5.28 20.68 -17.58
N PHE A 60 -4.87 21.83 -17.04
CA PHE A 60 -4.47 21.96 -15.63
C PHE A 60 -5.62 21.64 -14.66
N LEU A 61 -6.85 22.04 -14.98
CA LEU A 61 -8.03 21.69 -14.18
C LEU A 61 -8.33 20.20 -14.25
N VAL A 62 -8.18 19.58 -15.43
CA VAL A 62 -8.40 18.14 -15.61
C VAL A 62 -7.35 17.32 -14.85
N LEU A 63 -6.09 17.72 -14.86
CA LEU A 63 -5.05 17.06 -14.06
C LEU A 63 -5.29 17.29 -12.55
N LEU A 64 -5.56 18.51 -12.12
CA LEU A 64 -5.76 18.82 -10.70
C LEU A 64 -7.01 18.11 -10.13
N ILE A 65 -8.16 18.24 -10.79
CA ILE A 65 -9.44 17.68 -10.31
C ILE A 65 -9.49 16.18 -10.61
N GLY A 66 -9.15 15.76 -11.83
CA GLY A 66 -9.25 14.37 -12.28
C GLY A 66 -8.22 13.49 -11.60
N LEU A 67 -6.92 13.80 -11.74
CA LEU A 67 -5.86 13.01 -11.12
C LEU A 67 -5.78 13.26 -9.61
N GLY A 68 -5.72 14.52 -9.18
CA GLY A 68 -5.66 14.86 -7.75
C GLY A 68 -6.89 14.38 -6.98
N GLY A 69 -8.09 14.74 -7.44
CA GLY A 69 -9.35 14.30 -6.82
C GLY A 69 -9.57 12.79 -6.94
N GLY A 70 -9.20 12.19 -8.07
CA GLY A 70 -9.25 10.74 -8.28
C GLY A 70 -8.39 9.97 -7.28
N ILE A 71 -7.18 10.44 -6.97
CA ILE A 71 -6.30 9.84 -5.95
C ILE A 71 -6.93 9.92 -4.56
N VAL A 72 -7.54 11.08 -4.20
CA VAL A 72 -8.25 11.23 -2.91
C VAL A 72 -9.38 10.21 -2.79
N VAL A 73 -10.20 10.08 -3.83
CA VAL A 73 -11.32 9.11 -3.87
C VAL A 73 -10.78 7.68 -3.79
N LEU A 74 -9.71 7.36 -4.53
CA LEU A 74 -9.07 6.05 -4.51
C LEU A 74 -8.57 5.69 -3.10
N PHE A 75 -7.87 6.59 -2.42
CA PHE A 75 -7.36 6.33 -1.07
C PHE A 75 -8.49 6.20 -0.04
N ALA A 76 -9.54 7.03 -0.15
CA ALA A 76 -10.75 6.89 0.66
C ALA A 76 -11.42 5.53 0.44
N PHE A 77 -11.54 5.10 -0.82
CA PHE A 77 -12.08 3.80 -1.17
C PHE A 77 -11.24 2.65 -0.58
N ILE A 78 -9.92 2.68 -0.77
CA ILE A 78 -9.01 1.66 -0.22
C ILE A 78 -9.19 1.58 1.30
N ALA A 79 -9.18 2.70 2.01
CA ALA A 79 -9.34 2.74 3.46
C ALA A 79 -10.72 2.24 3.95
N LEU A 80 -11.79 2.48 3.19
CA LEU A 80 -13.14 2.05 3.57
C LEU A 80 -13.36 0.55 3.31
N PHE A 81 -12.83 0.03 2.21
CA PHE A 81 -13.03 -1.35 1.79
C PHE A 81 -12.01 -2.32 2.41
N SER A 82 -10.81 -1.85 2.79
CA SER A 82 -9.82 -2.66 3.51
C SER A 82 -10.33 -3.19 4.85
N HIS A 83 -11.30 -2.51 5.48
CA HIS A 83 -11.85 -2.85 6.79
C HIS A 83 -13.26 -3.48 6.76
N ARG A 84 -13.83 -3.72 5.57
CA ARG A 84 -15.21 -4.20 5.40
C ARG A 84 -15.35 -5.54 4.70
N LEU A 85 -14.27 -6.14 4.21
CA LEU A 85 -14.37 -7.39 3.45
C LEU A 85 -14.83 -8.55 4.36
N PRO A 86 -16.01 -9.16 4.10
CA PRO A 86 -16.52 -10.25 4.92
C PRO A 86 -15.61 -11.47 4.84
N GLN A 87 -15.32 -12.07 5.99
CA GLN A 87 -14.66 -13.36 6.10
C GLN A 87 -15.65 -14.45 5.65
N ARG A 88 -15.42 -15.09 4.49
CA ARG A 88 -16.17 -16.31 4.14
C ARG A 88 -15.60 -17.48 4.95
N GLY A 89 -16.38 -18.00 5.90
CA GLY A 89 -16.13 -19.28 6.58
C GLY A 89 -15.73 -19.23 8.06
N ALA A 90 -15.70 -18.06 8.72
CA ALA A 90 -15.39 -17.99 10.14
C ALA A 90 -16.66 -18.04 10.99
N ALA A 91 -16.82 -19.09 11.81
CA ALA A 91 -17.83 -19.20 12.87
C ALA A 91 -17.50 -18.32 14.10
N ALA A 92 -16.73 -17.24 13.93
CA ALA A 92 -16.22 -16.38 15.00
C ALA A 92 -16.95 -15.02 15.03
N PRO A 93 -17.00 -14.34 16.19
CA PRO A 93 -17.81 -13.14 16.37
C PRO A 93 -17.42 -12.03 15.41
N ILE A 94 -18.43 -11.27 14.97
CA ILE A 94 -18.36 -10.11 14.08
C ILE A 94 -17.05 -9.33 14.30
N PRO A 95 -16.18 -9.17 13.29
CA PRO A 95 -14.95 -8.42 13.44
C PRO A 95 -15.30 -7.02 13.95
N GLN A 96 -14.82 -6.67 15.15
CA GLN A 96 -14.91 -5.29 15.60
C GLN A 96 -14.26 -4.41 14.53
N PRO A 97 -14.86 -3.29 14.13
CA PRO A 97 -14.30 -2.44 13.07
C PRO A 97 -12.94 -1.91 13.53
N GLN A 98 -11.85 -2.43 12.98
CA GLN A 98 -10.49 -2.02 13.34
C GLN A 98 -10.07 -0.85 12.44
N TRP A 99 -9.40 0.14 13.02
CA TRP A 99 -8.79 1.25 12.30
C TRP A 99 -7.28 1.11 12.36
N SER A 100 -6.59 1.30 11.24
CA SER A 100 -5.19 0.89 11.12
C SER A 100 -4.20 2.01 10.84
N ALA A 101 -2.92 1.72 11.09
CA ALA A 101 -1.81 2.57 10.69
C ALA A 101 -1.80 2.82 9.17
N THR A 102 -2.29 1.89 8.36
CA THR A 102 -2.41 2.09 6.90
C THR A 102 -3.50 3.07 6.54
N ALA A 103 -4.67 3.01 7.18
CA ALA A 103 -5.70 4.02 6.93
C ALA A 103 -5.19 5.42 7.31
N ARG A 104 -4.44 5.52 8.41
CA ARG A 104 -3.75 6.75 8.81
C ARG A 104 -2.72 7.22 7.78
N LEU A 105 -1.88 6.32 7.29
CA LEU A 105 -0.88 6.60 6.25
C LEU A 105 -1.55 7.08 4.96
N LEU A 106 -2.60 6.40 4.50
CA LEU A 106 -3.37 6.78 3.32
C LEU A 106 -3.96 8.19 3.46
N GLY A 107 -4.55 8.51 4.60
CA GLY A 107 -5.08 9.85 4.86
C GLY A 107 -4.00 10.93 4.86
N ALA A 108 -2.84 10.63 5.46
CA ALA A 108 -1.69 11.52 5.51
C ALA A 108 -1.12 11.78 4.10
N THR A 109 -0.86 10.71 3.35
CA THR A 109 -0.34 10.79 1.97
C THR A 109 -1.34 11.48 1.03
N SER A 110 -2.66 11.27 1.23
CA SER A 110 -3.71 11.98 0.47
C SER A 110 -3.57 13.49 0.60
N LEU A 111 -3.36 14.00 1.83
CA LEU A 111 -3.13 15.43 2.08
C LEU A 111 -1.86 15.95 1.42
N GLY A 112 -0.76 15.18 1.52
CA GLY A 112 0.49 15.53 0.87
C GLY A 112 0.39 15.62 -0.64
N ILE A 113 -0.21 14.61 -1.29
CA ILE A 113 -0.39 14.57 -2.74
C ILE A 113 -1.31 15.71 -3.19
N ALA A 114 -2.44 15.94 -2.51
CA ALA A 114 -3.35 17.02 -2.87
C ALA A 114 -2.69 18.40 -2.77
N GLY A 115 -1.91 18.64 -1.71
CA GLY A 115 -1.14 19.87 -1.57
C GLY A 115 -0.07 20.03 -2.64
N MET A 116 0.69 18.97 -2.93
CA MET A 116 1.68 18.98 -4.02
C MET A 116 1.02 19.26 -5.38
N MET A 117 -0.09 18.60 -5.69
CA MET A 117 -0.83 18.81 -6.95
C MET A 117 -1.40 20.23 -7.04
N ALA A 118 -1.95 20.76 -5.94
CA ALA A 118 -2.41 22.14 -5.87
C ALA A 118 -1.28 23.14 -6.10
N THR A 119 -0.13 22.97 -5.43
CA THR A 119 1.04 23.82 -5.62
C THR A 119 1.61 23.72 -7.04
N LEU A 120 1.71 22.52 -7.59
CA LEU A 120 2.15 22.29 -8.96
C LEU A 120 1.24 23.04 -9.94
N ALA A 121 -0.07 22.83 -9.87
CA ALA A 121 -1.04 23.49 -10.76
C ALA A 121 -0.99 25.02 -10.66
N ILE A 122 -0.85 25.58 -9.45
CA ILE A 122 -0.72 27.02 -9.24
C ILE A 122 0.60 27.54 -9.84
N VAL A 123 1.74 26.88 -9.58
CA VAL A 123 3.04 27.35 -10.08
C VAL A 123 3.10 27.26 -11.60
N THR A 124 2.71 26.14 -12.19
CA THR A 124 2.78 25.95 -13.66
C THR A 124 1.85 26.88 -14.42
N THR A 125 0.73 27.28 -13.82
CA THR A 125 -0.15 28.30 -14.41
C THR A 125 0.40 29.71 -14.18
N ALA A 126 0.87 30.03 -12.98
CA ALA A 126 1.39 31.35 -12.64
C ALA A 126 2.54 31.81 -13.56
N VAL A 127 3.47 30.92 -13.91
CA VAL A 127 4.64 31.26 -14.74
C VAL A 127 4.31 31.55 -16.21
N GLN A 128 3.06 31.31 -16.63
CA GLN A 128 2.62 31.50 -18.02
C GLN A 128 1.65 32.67 -18.20
N ARG A 129 1.20 33.28 -17.10
CA ARG A 129 0.20 34.34 -17.15
C ARG A 129 0.72 35.57 -17.88
N GLY A 130 -0.09 36.10 -18.77
CA GLY A 130 0.21 37.29 -19.57
C GLY A 130 1.22 37.04 -20.69
N LEU A 131 1.66 35.80 -20.91
CA LEU A 131 2.50 35.46 -22.05
C LEU A 131 1.65 35.38 -23.33
N ALA A 132 2.20 35.88 -24.43
CA ALA A 132 1.60 35.72 -25.75
C ALA A 132 1.87 34.33 -26.34
N ASP A 133 3.03 33.74 -26.02
CA ASP A 133 3.44 32.40 -26.44
C ASP A 133 3.84 31.57 -25.21
N ALA A 134 3.34 30.34 -25.13
CA ALA A 134 3.67 29.40 -24.07
C ALA A 134 5.13 28.92 -24.13
N ALA A 135 5.80 29.02 -25.27
CA ALA A 135 7.22 28.68 -25.41
C ALA A 135 8.13 29.59 -24.55
N ASP A 136 7.66 30.80 -24.22
CA ASP A 136 8.36 31.77 -23.38
C ASP A 136 8.20 31.50 -21.86
N ALA A 137 7.48 30.44 -21.49
CA ALA A 137 7.25 30.10 -20.09
C ALA A 137 8.56 29.82 -19.35
N ALA A 138 8.70 30.41 -18.16
CA ALA A 138 9.87 30.18 -17.32
C ALA A 138 10.04 28.70 -16.94
N ASP A 139 11.29 28.26 -16.77
CA ASP A 139 11.61 26.91 -16.29
C ASP A 139 11.04 26.68 -14.88
N ILE A 140 10.35 25.55 -14.72
CA ILE A 140 9.76 25.13 -13.45
C ILE A 140 10.66 24.19 -12.64
N THR A 141 11.78 23.74 -13.20
CA THR A 141 12.73 22.83 -12.54
C THR A 141 13.17 23.32 -11.15
N PRO A 142 13.45 24.62 -10.91
CA PRO A 142 13.78 25.13 -9.58
C PRO A 142 12.67 24.95 -8.52
N TRP A 143 11.42 24.72 -8.94
CA TRP A 143 10.28 24.49 -8.04
C TRP A 143 10.11 23.03 -7.63
N VAL A 144 10.80 22.09 -8.28
CA VAL A 144 10.71 20.65 -7.95
C VAL A 144 11.00 20.37 -6.47
N PRO A 145 12.04 20.94 -5.83
CA PRO A 145 12.27 20.78 -4.40
C PRO A 145 11.09 21.29 -3.55
N VAL A 146 10.43 22.38 -3.95
CA VAL A 146 9.28 22.94 -3.24
C VAL A 146 8.10 21.97 -3.29
N PHE A 147 7.80 21.38 -4.45
CA PHE A 147 6.74 20.39 -4.59
C PHE A 147 6.96 19.17 -3.67
N LEU A 148 8.20 18.67 -3.64
CA LEU A 148 8.59 17.55 -2.77
C LEU A 148 8.51 17.92 -1.29
N VAL A 149 8.92 19.13 -0.92
CA VAL A 149 8.80 19.63 0.46
C VAL A 149 7.33 19.76 0.87
N VAL A 150 6.46 20.31 0.02
CA VAL A 150 5.02 20.39 0.29
C VAL A 150 4.43 18.99 0.50
N LEU A 151 4.73 18.04 -0.39
CA LEU A 151 4.31 16.64 -0.26
C LEU A 151 4.74 16.05 1.09
N ALA A 152 6.03 16.20 1.44
CA ALA A 152 6.59 15.64 2.66
C ALA A 152 6.00 16.30 3.92
N VAL A 153 5.99 17.63 3.99
CA VAL A 153 5.50 18.37 5.15
C VAL A 153 4.02 18.09 5.39
N LEU A 154 3.17 18.18 4.36
CA LEU A 154 1.73 17.93 4.53
C LEU A 154 1.42 16.46 4.84
N SER A 155 2.21 15.52 4.33
CA SER A 155 2.10 14.10 4.73
C SER A 155 2.47 13.90 6.19
N VAL A 156 3.57 14.52 6.66
CA VAL A 156 3.99 14.44 8.07
C VAL A 156 2.95 15.10 8.99
N VAL A 157 2.46 16.30 8.64
CA VAL A 157 1.40 16.99 9.37
C VAL A 157 0.13 16.14 9.40
N GLY A 158 -0.31 15.63 8.24
CA GLY A 158 -1.48 14.76 8.14
C GLY A 158 -1.35 13.47 8.96
N TRP A 159 -0.14 12.92 9.09
CA TRP A 159 0.11 11.80 9.98
C TRP A 159 -0.15 12.19 11.43
N PHE A 160 0.42 13.29 11.92
CA PHE A 160 0.29 13.72 13.32
C PHE A 160 -1.09 14.28 13.70
N LEU A 161 -1.86 14.80 12.73
CA LEU A 161 -3.25 15.23 12.95
C LEU A 161 -4.21 14.05 13.20
N GLN A 162 -3.80 12.83 12.87
CA GLN A 162 -4.60 11.63 13.07
C GLN A 162 -4.17 10.86 14.33
N PRO A 163 -5.12 10.31 15.11
CA PRO A 163 -4.80 9.57 16.33
C PRO A 163 -4.06 8.26 16.01
N LYS A 164 -3.20 7.83 16.93
CA LYS A 164 -2.64 6.47 16.94
C LYS A 164 -3.75 5.50 17.32
N THR A 165 -3.99 4.48 16.50
CA THR A 165 -4.88 3.36 16.86
C THR A 165 -4.01 2.16 17.18
N ALA A 166 -3.91 1.81 18.46
CA ALA A 166 -3.33 0.54 18.86
C ALA A 166 -4.38 -0.54 18.63
N VAL A 167 -4.04 -1.57 17.85
CA VAL A 167 -4.83 -2.80 17.87
C VAL A 167 -4.39 -3.54 19.13
N PRO A 168 -5.27 -3.76 20.12
CA PRO A 168 -4.92 -4.58 21.27
C PRO A 168 -4.50 -5.95 20.76
N ALA A 169 -3.33 -6.42 21.19
CA ALA A 169 -2.93 -7.80 20.91
C ALA A 169 -4.05 -8.70 21.41
N ARG A 170 -4.60 -9.55 20.54
CA ARG A 170 -5.57 -10.56 20.97
C ARG A 170 -4.88 -11.43 22.05
N PRO A 171 -5.60 -11.86 23.10
CA PRO A 171 -5.05 -12.83 24.04
C PRO A 171 -4.44 -13.98 23.26
N SER A 172 -3.19 -14.30 23.55
CA SER A 172 -2.52 -15.41 22.90
C SER A 172 -3.27 -16.70 23.21
N ASP A 173 -3.71 -17.42 22.19
CA ASP A 173 -4.07 -18.82 22.35
C ASP A 173 -2.88 -19.61 22.89
N ALA A 174 -3.15 -20.70 23.60
CA ALA A 174 -2.11 -21.57 24.12
C ALA A 174 -1.22 -22.10 22.97
N PRO A 175 0.08 -22.31 23.22
CA PRO A 175 0.96 -22.94 22.23
C PRO A 175 0.35 -24.25 21.72
N ALA A 176 0.48 -24.49 20.42
CA ALA A 176 -0.04 -25.71 19.81
C ALA A 176 0.64 -26.94 20.42
N PRO A 177 -0.13 -27.98 20.82
CA PRO A 177 0.48 -29.21 21.28
C PRO A 177 1.27 -29.86 20.12
N PRO A 178 2.42 -30.47 20.39
CA PRO A 178 3.16 -31.22 19.38
C PRO A 178 2.32 -32.35 18.83
N LEU A 179 2.44 -32.59 17.53
CA LEU A 179 1.84 -33.74 16.89
C LEU A 179 2.42 -35.04 17.51
N PRO A 180 1.58 -35.99 17.95
CA PRO A 180 2.06 -37.26 18.47
C PRO A 180 2.66 -38.07 17.33
N LEU A 181 3.99 -38.18 17.32
CA LEU A 181 4.76 -38.92 16.32
C LEU A 181 5.58 -39.99 17.04
N ALA A 182 5.61 -41.21 16.51
CA ALA A 182 6.58 -42.20 16.94
C ALA A 182 8.02 -41.78 16.54
N ASP A 183 9.04 -42.37 17.17
CA ASP A 183 10.45 -41.98 16.98
C ASP A 183 10.89 -42.00 15.51
N HIS A 184 10.36 -42.96 14.74
CA HIS A 184 10.67 -43.16 13.32
C HIS A 184 9.73 -42.39 12.38
N GLU A 185 8.65 -41.81 12.89
CA GLU A 185 7.70 -41.06 12.06
C GLU A 185 8.18 -39.63 11.80
N ARG A 186 7.89 -39.16 10.59
CA ARG A 186 8.20 -37.80 10.14
C ARG A 186 6.96 -37.21 9.49
N ALA A 187 6.45 -36.11 10.05
CA ALA A 187 5.37 -35.36 9.44
C ALA A 187 5.90 -34.23 8.54
N VAL A 188 5.26 -34.05 7.39
CA VAL A 188 5.47 -32.90 6.52
C VAL A 188 4.11 -32.32 6.19
N TRP A 189 3.97 -31.02 6.40
CA TRP A 189 2.78 -30.28 6.05
C TRP A 189 3.13 -29.21 5.01
N MET A 190 2.27 -29.05 4.00
CA MET A 190 2.47 -28.08 2.93
C MET A 190 1.16 -27.50 2.45
N ARG A 191 1.11 -26.18 2.27
CA ARG A 191 0.03 -25.49 1.57
C ARG A 191 0.54 -24.32 0.74
N SER A 192 -0.21 -23.97 -0.29
CA SER A 192 -0.04 -22.71 -1.01
C SER A 192 -1.05 -21.69 -0.52
N VAL A 193 -0.63 -20.43 -0.45
CA VAL A 193 -1.47 -19.29 -0.11
C VAL A 193 -1.19 -18.16 -1.10
N SER A 194 -2.22 -17.47 -1.53
CA SER A 194 -2.13 -16.31 -2.41
C SER A 194 -2.71 -15.06 -1.76
N ILE A 195 -2.35 -13.91 -2.31
CA ILE A 195 -2.98 -12.64 -1.96
C ILE A 195 -4.51 -12.77 -2.12
N ALA A 196 -5.27 -12.14 -1.21
CA ALA A 196 -6.73 -12.09 -1.28
C ALA A 196 -7.22 -11.62 -2.67
N ARG A 197 -8.34 -12.17 -3.15
CA ARG A 197 -8.86 -11.89 -4.50
C ARG A 197 -9.03 -10.40 -4.80
N SER A 198 -9.49 -9.62 -3.83
CA SER A 198 -9.58 -8.16 -3.95
C SER A 198 -8.22 -7.51 -4.17
N GLY A 199 -7.20 -7.93 -3.42
CA GLY A 199 -5.82 -7.50 -3.61
C GLY A 199 -5.26 -7.89 -4.97
N GLN A 200 -5.56 -9.10 -5.47
CA GLN A 200 -5.17 -9.52 -6.81
C GLN A 200 -5.81 -8.65 -7.90
N ILE A 201 -7.10 -8.31 -7.75
CA ILE A 201 -7.81 -7.41 -8.69
C ILE A 201 -7.17 -6.02 -8.66
N VAL A 202 -6.93 -5.44 -7.48
CA VAL A 202 -6.33 -4.10 -7.35
C VAL A 202 -4.91 -4.08 -7.95
N LEU A 203 -4.08 -5.07 -7.63
CA LEU A 203 -2.73 -5.18 -8.20
C LEU A 203 -2.77 -5.39 -9.71
N GLY A 204 -3.70 -6.21 -10.20
CA GLY A 204 -3.89 -6.47 -11.63
C GLY A 204 -4.31 -5.22 -12.40
N ILE A 205 -5.25 -4.44 -11.85
CA ILE A 205 -5.67 -3.14 -12.42
C ILE A 205 -4.48 -2.16 -12.45
N GLY A 206 -3.72 -2.06 -11.35
CA GLY A 206 -2.54 -1.19 -11.29
C GLY A 206 -1.47 -1.55 -12.32
N VAL A 207 -1.16 -2.85 -12.46
CA VAL A 207 -0.24 -3.37 -13.48
C VAL A 207 -0.77 -3.09 -14.88
N PHE A 208 -2.06 -3.33 -15.14
CA PHE A 208 -2.68 -3.07 -16.43
C PHE A 208 -2.54 -1.59 -16.83
N PHE A 209 -2.88 -0.66 -15.93
CA PHE A 209 -2.75 0.77 -16.22
C PHE A 209 -1.29 1.19 -16.42
N ALA A 210 -0.35 0.68 -15.61
CA ALA A 210 1.08 0.97 -15.78
C ALA A 210 1.59 0.52 -17.17
N ILE A 211 1.20 -0.68 -17.61
CA ILE A 211 1.53 -1.19 -18.94
C ILE A 211 0.84 -0.37 -20.03
N ALA A 212 -0.45 -0.05 -19.89
CA ALA A 212 -1.20 0.73 -20.87
C ALA A 212 -0.58 2.13 -21.07
N ILE A 213 -0.23 2.81 -19.98
CA ILE A 213 0.48 4.10 -20.01
C ILE A 213 1.83 3.94 -20.69
N THR A 214 2.61 2.91 -20.33
CA THR A 214 3.91 2.64 -20.95
C THR A 214 3.77 2.46 -22.47
N VAL A 215 2.82 1.64 -22.92
CA VAL A 215 2.58 1.41 -24.36
C VAL A 215 2.19 2.70 -25.06
N LEU A 216 1.32 3.52 -24.44
CA LEU A 216 0.92 4.81 -24.98
C LEU A 216 2.13 5.76 -25.14
N LEU A 217 2.94 5.93 -24.09
CA LEU A 217 4.09 6.84 -24.11
C LEU A 217 5.15 6.40 -25.13
N LEU A 218 5.41 5.10 -25.23
CA LEU A 218 6.33 4.55 -26.24
C LEU A 218 5.79 4.72 -27.67
N ALA A 219 4.50 4.49 -27.89
CA ALA A 219 3.87 4.68 -29.20
C ALA A 219 3.89 6.15 -29.67
N GLN A 220 3.87 7.10 -28.73
CA GLN A 220 3.99 8.53 -29.00
C GLN A 220 5.45 9.01 -29.14
N GLY A 221 6.44 8.12 -29.04
CA GLY A 221 7.85 8.48 -29.20
C GLY A 221 8.43 9.35 -28.08
N ILE A 222 7.79 9.39 -26.91
CA ILE A 222 8.25 10.22 -25.79
C ILE A 222 9.58 9.68 -25.26
N ALA A 223 10.62 10.52 -25.25
CA ALA A 223 12.00 10.14 -24.92
C ALA A 223 12.13 9.47 -23.54
N ALA A 224 11.32 9.89 -22.56
CA ALA A 224 11.29 9.31 -21.21
C ALA A 224 10.46 8.01 -21.09
N GLY A 225 9.86 7.50 -22.17
CA GLY A 225 9.00 6.32 -22.15
C GLY A 225 9.69 5.05 -21.63
N TRP A 226 11.01 4.93 -21.82
CA TRP A 226 11.79 3.81 -21.28
C TRP A 226 11.78 3.77 -19.74
N ILE A 227 11.69 4.92 -19.07
CA ILE A 227 11.60 4.99 -17.60
C ILE A 227 10.29 4.34 -17.17
N THR A 228 9.18 4.70 -17.82
CA THR A 228 7.88 4.09 -17.53
C THR A 228 7.86 2.59 -17.85
N ALA A 229 8.58 2.15 -18.88
CA ALA A 229 8.74 0.73 -19.18
C ALA A 229 9.53 -0.01 -18.08
N ALA A 230 10.64 0.56 -17.62
CA ALA A 230 11.45 0.00 -16.53
C ALA A 230 10.64 -0.08 -15.22
N VAL A 231 9.90 0.97 -14.87
CA VAL A 231 9.03 1.00 -13.69
C VAL A 231 7.90 -0.01 -13.80
N SER A 232 7.25 -0.12 -14.96
CA SER A 232 6.18 -1.10 -15.18
C SER A 232 6.69 -2.53 -15.13
N LEU A 233 7.86 -2.81 -15.72
CA LEU A 233 8.50 -4.11 -15.62
C LEU A 233 8.83 -4.46 -14.17
N LEU A 234 9.41 -3.52 -13.42
CA LEU A 234 9.69 -3.69 -12.00
C LEU A 234 8.40 -3.99 -11.21
N LEU A 235 7.33 -3.24 -11.47
CA LEU A 235 6.03 -3.45 -10.84
C LEU A 235 5.49 -4.86 -11.14
N VAL A 236 5.56 -5.32 -12.39
CA VAL A 236 5.17 -6.68 -12.80
C VAL A 236 5.98 -7.72 -12.03
N VAL A 237 7.30 -7.58 -11.98
CA VAL A 237 8.19 -8.51 -11.27
C VAL A 237 7.84 -8.56 -9.77
N VAL A 238 7.64 -7.41 -9.13
CA VAL A 238 7.26 -7.33 -7.71
C VAL A 238 5.90 -7.98 -7.45
N VAL A 239 4.91 -7.74 -8.33
CA VAL A 239 3.58 -8.34 -8.19
C VAL A 239 3.65 -9.85 -8.37
N VAL A 240 4.26 -10.35 -9.46
CA VAL A 240 4.36 -11.79 -9.75
C VAL A 240 5.08 -12.54 -8.61
N THR A 241 6.17 -11.97 -8.10
CA THR A 241 6.93 -12.58 -7.00
C THR A 241 6.21 -12.49 -5.65
N GLY A 242 5.32 -11.51 -5.44
CA GLY A 242 4.56 -11.31 -4.21
C GLY A 242 3.18 -11.97 -4.16
N LEU A 243 2.66 -12.52 -5.27
CA LEU A 243 1.26 -12.95 -5.37
C LEU A 243 0.93 -14.26 -4.65
N SER A 244 1.86 -15.22 -4.64
CA SER A 244 1.60 -16.57 -4.16
C SER A 244 2.83 -17.18 -3.50
N PHE A 245 2.61 -17.85 -2.38
CA PHE A 245 3.65 -18.46 -1.56
C PHE A 245 3.29 -19.91 -1.23
N ARG A 246 4.31 -20.77 -1.18
CA ARG A 246 4.24 -22.13 -0.67
C ARG A 246 4.84 -22.16 0.72
N VAL A 247 4.05 -22.59 1.69
CA VAL A 247 4.43 -22.77 3.09
C VAL A 247 4.65 -24.26 3.32
N ARG A 248 5.77 -24.60 3.96
CA ARG A 248 6.13 -25.97 4.32
C ARG A 248 6.59 -26.02 5.77
N ALA A 249 5.93 -26.85 6.56
CA ALA A 249 6.39 -27.25 7.89
C ALA A 249 6.94 -28.68 7.81
N SER A 250 8.12 -28.91 8.37
CA SER A 250 8.83 -30.19 8.30
C SER A 250 9.78 -30.34 9.48
N PRO A 251 10.45 -31.50 9.66
CA PRO A 251 11.45 -31.66 10.71
C PRO A 251 12.60 -30.66 10.62
N ALA A 252 12.88 -30.11 9.43
CA ALA A 252 13.89 -29.08 9.23
C ALA A 252 13.41 -27.65 9.61
N GLY A 253 12.18 -27.51 10.12
CA GLY A 253 11.56 -26.22 10.46
C GLY A 253 10.59 -25.70 9.40
N LEU A 254 10.32 -24.39 9.46
CA LEU A 254 9.39 -23.67 8.58
C LEU A 254 10.12 -23.14 7.36
N ARG A 255 9.54 -23.35 6.16
CA ARG A 255 9.98 -22.71 4.92
C ARG A 255 8.81 -22.03 4.23
N VAL A 256 8.98 -20.76 3.86
CA VAL A 256 8.03 -19.99 3.07
C VAL A 256 8.73 -19.49 1.82
N ARG A 257 8.22 -19.84 0.64
CA ARG A 257 8.81 -19.42 -0.64
C ARG A 257 7.76 -18.90 -1.59
N SER A 258 8.07 -17.86 -2.35
CA SER A 258 7.24 -17.43 -3.48
C SER A 258 7.11 -18.57 -4.49
N ALA A 259 5.96 -18.66 -5.14
CA ALA A 259 5.74 -19.54 -6.28
C ALA A 259 6.70 -19.21 -7.45
N ALA A 260 7.16 -17.95 -7.55
CA ALA A 260 8.17 -17.50 -8.52
C ALA A 260 9.62 -17.80 -8.09
N GLY A 261 9.85 -18.47 -6.95
CA GLY A 261 11.16 -18.86 -6.45
C GLY A 261 11.80 -17.88 -5.46
N TRP A 262 11.51 -16.58 -5.60
CA TRP A 262 11.93 -15.51 -4.67
C TRP A 262 10.77 -14.53 -4.46
N PRO A 263 10.57 -13.96 -3.24
CA PRO A 263 11.37 -14.13 -2.01
C PRO A 263 11.19 -15.47 -1.30
N ARG A 264 12.16 -15.85 -0.46
CA ARG A 264 12.16 -17.08 0.35
C ARG A 264 12.64 -16.81 1.79
N LEU A 265 12.05 -17.50 2.75
CA LEU A 265 12.38 -17.46 4.17
C LEU A 265 12.42 -18.89 4.71
N ALA A 266 13.39 -19.16 5.58
CA ALA A 266 13.46 -20.39 6.35
C ALA A 266 13.68 -20.06 7.83
N ILE A 267 13.00 -20.77 8.72
CA ILE A 267 13.21 -20.76 10.16
C ILE A 267 13.52 -22.22 10.55
N PRO A 268 14.80 -22.54 10.82
CA PRO A 268 15.23 -23.83 11.36
C PRO A 268 14.47 -24.26 12.62
N ALA A 269 14.32 -25.57 12.84
CA ALA A 269 13.54 -26.10 13.96
C ALA A 269 14.14 -25.77 15.35
N ASP A 270 15.47 -25.74 15.45
CA ASP A 270 16.25 -25.37 16.64
C ASP A 270 16.05 -23.91 17.07
N GLU A 271 15.62 -23.06 16.15
CA GLU A 271 15.29 -21.67 16.45
C GLU A 271 13.83 -21.46 16.88
N ILE A 272 12.99 -22.49 16.87
CA ILE A 272 11.57 -22.38 17.19
C ILE A 272 11.38 -22.59 18.69
N ALA A 273 10.91 -21.56 19.39
CA ALA A 273 10.57 -21.66 20.81
C ALA A 273 9.12 -22.09 21.03
N SER A 274 8.19 -21.56 20.24
CA SER A 274 6.78 -21.96 20.29
C SER A 274 6.06 -21.65 18.99
N THR A 275 5.00 -22.41 18.71
CA THR A 275 4.14 -22.22 17.53
C THR A 275 2.68 -22.22 17.93
N ARG A 276 1.87 -21.44 17.23
CA ARG A 276 0.43 -21.30 17.50
C ARG A 276 -0.35 -20.97 16.23
N SER A 277 -1.63 -21.31 16.20
CA SER A 277 -2.57 -20.82 15.20
C SER A 277 -3.26 -19.58 15.75
N ILE A 278 -3.36 -18.53 14.95
CA ILE A 278 -4.00 -17.25 15.29
C ILE A 278 -4.88 -16.79 14.13
N GLN A 279 -5.76 -15.82 14.41
CA GLN A 279 -6.49 -15.08 13.37
C GLN A 279 -5.84 -13.72 13.16
N VAL A 280 -5.56 -13.37 11.90
CA VAL A 280 -4.87 -12.12 11.52
C VAL A 280 -5.71 -11.31 10.54
N ASP A 281 -5.76 -10.00 10.77
CA ASP A 281 -6.21 -9.02 9.77
C ASP A 281 -5.00 -8.31 9.10
N PRO A 282 -4.83 -8.44 7.77
CA PRO A 282 -3.69 -7.86 7.06
C PRO A 282 -3.58 -6.35 7.20
N PHE A 283 -4.68 -5.62 7.12
CA PHE A 283 -4.65 -4.16 7.09
C PHE A 283 -4.61 -3.58 8.49
N ALA A 284 -5.26 -4.21 9.46
CA ALA A 284 -5.29 -3.74 10.83
C ALA A 284 -3.96 -3.98 11.57
N GLU A 285 -3.35 -5.16 11.41
CA GLU A 285 -2.17 -5.55 12.18
C GLU A 285 -0.85 -5.31 11.41
N PHE A 286 -0.85 -5.52 10.08
CA PHE A 286 0.37 -5.51 9.26
C PHE A 286 0.40 -4.42 8.19
N GLY A 287 -0.69 -3.66 8.06
CA GLY A 287 -0.81 -2.55 7.13
C GLY A 287 -0.97 -2.92 5.65
N GLY A 288 -1.30 -4.18 5.34
CA GLY A 288 -1.64 -4.62 3.99
C GLY A 288 -1.12 -6.01 3.67
N TRP A 289 -1.10 -6.35 2.39
CA TRP A 289 -0.66 -7.67 1.92
C TRP A 289 0.84 -7.73 1.61
N GLY A 290 1.44 -8.91 1.74
CA GLY A 290 2.84 -9.20 1.37
C GLY A 290 3.73 -9.53 2.58
N TYR A 291 5.04 -9.34 2.42
CA TYR A 291 5.97 -9.36 3.55
C TYR A 291 5.88 -8.06 4.32
N ARG A 292 5.48 -8.12 5.60
CA ARG A 292 5.15 -6.95 6.41
C ARG A 292 5.79 -7.01 7.79
N ILE A 293 5.96 -5.83 8.38
CA ILE A 293 6.32 -5.64 9.78
C ILE A 293 5.13 -4.95 10.44
N GLY A 294 4.50 -5.64 11.39
CA GLY A 294 3.39 -5.14 12.18
C GLY A 294 3.82 -4.03 13.13
N THR A 295 2.84 -3.27 13.61
CA THR A 295 3.06 -2.16 14.57
C THR A 295 3.55 -2.65 15.94
N ASP A 296 3.32 -3.91 16.25
CA ASP A 296 3.79 -4.65 17.42
C ASP A 296 5.18 -5.29 17.23
N GLY A 297 5.82 -5.06 16.06
CA GLY A 297 7.13 -5.60 15.72
C GLY A 297 7.12 -7.02 15.16
N ARG A 298 5.96 -7.69 15.09
CA ARG A 298 5.84 -9.01 14.43
C ARG A 298 6.14 -8.87 12.94
N ARG A 299 6.78 -9.88 12.34
CA ARG A 299 7.08 -9.88 10.90
C ARG A 299 6.37 -11.03 10.23
N GLY A 300 5.95 -10.89 8.99
CA GLY A 300 5.20 -11.98 8.38
C GLY A 300 4.88 -11.88 6.91
N PHE A 301 4.58 -13.03 6.31
CA PHE A 301 3.90 -13.10 5.01
C PHE A 301 2.40 -13.13 5.25
N VAL A 302 1.78 -11.96 5.09
CA VAL A 302 0.36 -11.75 5.39
C VAL A 302 -0.34 -11.49 4.06
N LEU A 303 -1.00 -12.51 3.52
CA LEU A 303 -1.49 -12.51 2.14
C LEU A 303 -3.02 -12.38 2.09
N ARG A 304 -3.71 -12.78 3.16
CA ARG A 304 -5.16 -12.66 3.27
C ARG A 304 -5.59 -12.61 4.73
N ALA A 305 -6.82 -12.16 4.98
CA ALA A 305 -7.41 -12.28 6.31
C ALA A 305 -7.75 -13.72 6.65
N GLY A 306 -7.67 -14.06 7.94
CA GLY A 306 -8.07 -15.35 8.49
C GLY A 306 -6.95 -16.03 9.26
N GLU A 307 -6.96 -17.36 9.22
CA GLU A 307 -6.03 -18.21 9.95
C GLU A 307 -4.57 -17.97 9.53
N ALA A 308 -3.67 -17.94 10.52
CA ALA A 308 -2.25 -17.76 10.34
C ALA A 308 -1.45 -18.56 11.36
N LEU A 309 -0.29 -19.04 10.93
CA LEU A 309 0.71 -19.68 11.77
C LEU A 309 1.62 -18.60 12.35
N GLU A 310 1.69 -18.52 13.68
CA GLU A 310 2.65 -17.68 14.40
C GLU A 310 3.76 -18.57 15.00
N VAL A 311 5.01 -18.21 14.72
CA VAL A 311 6.23 -18.88 15.17
C VAL A 311 7.02 -17.89 16.01
N THR A 312 7.17 -18.18 17.29
CA THR A 312 8.07 -17.44 18.19
C THR A 312 9.43 -18.10 18.14
N ARG A 313 10.46 -17.32 17.80
CA ARG A 313 11.85 -17.79 17.78
C ARG A 313 12.47 -17.72 19.16
N THR A 314 13.53 -18.50 19.38
CA THR A 314 14.32 -18.53 20.64
C THR A 314 14.90 -17.17 21.01
N ASN A 315 15.16 -16.29 20.03
CA ASN A 315 15.59 -14.90 20.24
C ASN A 315 14.45 -13.90 20.55
N GLY A 316 13.23 -14.38 20.78
CA GLY A 316 12.05 -13.57 21.07
C GLY A 316 11.38 -12.93 19.84
N ARG A 317 11.97 -13.05 18.64
CA ARG A 317 11.33 -12.54 17.41
C ARG A 317 10.14 -13.40 17.02
N VAL A 318 9.07 -12.75 16.61
CA VAL A 318 7.82 -13.43 16.20
C VAL A 318 7.62 -13.31 14.69
N PHE A 319 7.37 -14.45 14.07
CA PHE A 319 7.11 -14.58 12.64
C PHE A 319 5.70 -15.10 12.37
N VAL A 320 4.96 -14.48 11.45
CA VAL A 320 3.56 -14.82 11.13
C VAL A 320 3.43 -15.17 9.65
N VAL A 321 2.68 -16.22 9.32
CA VAL A 321 2.32 -16.52 7.93
C VAL A 321 0.85 -16.92 7.83
N THR A 322 0.08 -16.16 7.04
CA THR A 322 -1.34 -16.49 6.80
C THR A 322 -1.42 -17.74 5.93
N VAL A 323 -2.13 -18.76 6.40
CA VAL A 323 -2.30 -20.02 5.68
C VAL A 323 -3.47 -20.79 6.27
N ASP A 324 -4.19 -21.56 5.45
CA ASP A 324 -5.25 -22.45 5.93
C ASP A 324 -4.63 -23.55 6.78
N ASP A 325 -5.37 -24.12 7.73
CA ASP A 325 -4.93 -25.28 8.50
C ASP A 325 -3.61 -25.01 9.24
N ALA A 326 -3.49 -23.78 9.76
CA ALA A 326 -2.32 -23.33 10.52
C ALA A 326 -2.19 -24.09 11.85
N GLY A 327 -3.30 -24.57 12.42
CA GLY A 327 -3.29 -25.46 13.59
C GLY A 327 -2.44 -26.71 13.38
N THR A 328 -2.67 -27.44 12.28
CA THR A 328 -1.87 -28.64 11.94
C THR A 328 -0.42 -28.28 11.66
N ALA A 329 -0.18 -27.18 10.93
CA ALA A 329 1.18 -26.70 10.67
C ALA A 329 1.93 -26.38 11.98
N ALA A 330 1.26 -25.75 12.95
CA ALA A 330 1.81 -25.44 14.26
C ALA A 330 2.15 -26.72 15.03
N SER A 331 1.27 -27.71 15.08
CA SER A 331 1.54 -28.99 15.74
C SER A 331 2.72 -29.76 15.13
N VAL A 332 2.87 -29.74 13.80
CA VAL A 332 4.04 -30.32 13.11
C VAL A 332 5.34 -29.62 13.51
N LEU A 333 5.36 -28.29 13.56
CA LEU A 333 6.54 -27.53 13.97
C LEU A 333 6.85 -27.66 15.46
N ALA A 334 5.82 -27.72 16.32
CA ALA A 334 6.00 -27.99 17.75
C ALA A 334 6.64 -29.36 18.00
N ALA A 335 6.33 -30.37 17.18
CA ALA A 335 7.00 -31.66 17.22
C ALA A 335 8.45 -31.59 16.72
N ALA A 336 8.71 -30.80 15.67
CA ALA A 336 10.06 -30.60 15.14
C ALA A 336 10.98 -29.85 16.12
N ALA A 337 10.46 -28.89 16.88
CA ALA A 337 11.21 -28.08 17.84
C ALA A 337 11.65 -28.84 19.12
N ARG A 338 11.09 -30.03 19.37
CA ARG A 338 11.41 -30.87 20.53
C ARG A 338 12.52 -31.89 20.27
N ARG A 339 12.94 -32.05 19.02
CA ARG A 339 13.99 -32.99 18.62
C ARG A 339 15.32 -32.24 18.48
#